data_AF-A0A497JK99-F1
#
_entry.id   AF-A0A497JK99-F1
#
_cell.length_a   1.000
_cell.length_b   1.000
_cell.length_c   1.000
_cell.angle_alpha   90.00
_cell.angle_beta   90.00
_cell.angle_gamma   90.00
#
_symmetry.space_group_name_H-M   'P 1'
#
loop_
_entity.id
_entity.type
_entity.pdbx_description
1 polymer ?
#
loop_
_entity_poly.entity_id
_entity_poly.type
_entity_poly.pdbx_seq_one_letter_code
_entity_poly.pdbx_strand_id
1 'polypeptide(L)'
;MRITLDIDGPAWKAWAAFYTHVSLSNKVEIYKTRTGFHVIGYGAPVETPEQVIRVRRWLGDDPVRIDLDEALVKAGKPFQILWTKKNDFQVKLLEVVENRNLD
;
A
#
# COMPACT_ATOMS: atom_id res chain seq x y z
N MET A 1 -7.86 -8.33 -2.01
CA MET A 1 -8.17 -7.11 -1.21
C MET A 1 -7.31 -5.91 -1.64
N ARG A 2 -7.47 -4.73 -1.01
CA ARG A 2 -6.59 -3.56 -1.20
C ARG A 2 -5.40 -3.63 -0.25
N ILE A 3 -4.20 -3.33 -0.75
CA ILE A 3 -2.98 -3.13 0.05
C ILE A 3 -2.50 -1.70 -0.16
N THR A 4 -2.08 -1.04 0.91
CA THR A 4 -1.57 0.33 0.85
C THR A 4 -0.27 0.41 1.63
N LEU A 5 0.73 1.01 1.01
CA LEU A 5 2.05 1.26 1.57
C LEU A 5 2.24 2.76 1.73
N ASP A 6 2.85 3.16 2.84
CA ASP A 6 3.45 4.46 3.02
C ASP A 6 4.97 4.31 3.10
N ILE A 7 5.63 4.79 2.06
CA ILE A 7 7.07 4.71 1.89
C ILE A 7 7.64 6.09 2.18
N ASP A 8 8.19 6.23 3.39
CA ASP A 8 9.06 7.33 3.74
C ASP A 8 10.50 7.03 3.28
N GLY A 9 11.11 7.98 2.57
CA GLY A 9 12.50 7.87 2.13
C GLY A 9 12.73 8.06 0.64
N PRO A 10 13.83 7.51 0.08
CA PRO A 10 14.23 7.74 -1.30
C PRO A 10 13.18 7.22 -2.29
N ALA A 11 12.98 7.97 -3.39
CA ALA A 11 12.00 7.65 -4.42
C ALA A 11 12.17 6.23 -5.01
N TRP A 12 13.41 5.73 -5.12
CA TRP A 12 13.68 4.40 -5.67
C TRP A 12 13.03 3.27 -4.85
N LYS A 13 12.89 3.43 -3.52
CA LYS A 13 12.19 2.44 -2.68
C LYS A 13 10.70 2.39 -3.02
N ALA A 14 10.08 3.55 -3.20
CA ALA A 14 8.68 3.64 -3.57
C ALA A 14 8.42 3.06 -4.98
N TRP A 15 9.32 3.31 -5.93
CA TRP A 15 9.24 2.72 -7.26
C TRP A 15 9.47 1.20 -7.26
N ALA A 16 10.42 0.70 -6.46
CA ALA A 16 10.60 -0.73 -6.28
C ALA A 16 9.33 -1.38 -5.72
N ALA A 17 8.76 -0.82 -4.65
CA ALA A 17 7.51 -1.28 -4.07
C ALA A 17 6.34 -1.22 -5.07
N PHE A 18 6.25 -0.14 -5.88
CA PHE A 18 5.26 0.01 -6.94
C PHE A 18 5.33 -1.11 -7.97
N TYR A 19 6.49 -1.34 -8.59
CA TYR A 19 6.62 -2.38 -9.62
C TYR A 19 6.45 -3.79 -9.05
N THR A 20 6.87 -4.04 -7.81
CA THR A 20 6.55 -5.31 -7.15
C THR A 20 5.06 -5.45 -6.89
N HIS A 21 4.36 -4.38 -6.55
CA HIS A 21 2.91 -4.42 -6.41
C HIS A 21 2.21 -4.67 -7.75
N VAL A 22 2.75 -4.13 -8.85
CA VAL A 22 2.21 -4.30 -10.20
C VAL A 22 2.19 -5.78 -10.59
N SER A 23 3.19 -6.58 -10.22
CA SER A 23 3.14 -8.02 -10.51
C SER A 23 2.13 -8.82 -9.67
N LEU A 24 1.53 -8.18 -8.66
CA LEU A 24 0.66 -8.84 -7.66
C LEU A 24 -0.76 -8.27 -7.62
N SER A 25 -1.11 -7.26 -8.41
CA SER A 25 -2.37 -6.53 -8.25
C SER A 25 -2.95 -6.12 -9.59
N ASN A 26 -4.27 -6.16 -9.70
CA ASN A 26 -5.00 -5.80 -10.92
C ASN A 26 -4.84 -4.32 -11.27
N LYS A 27 -4.70 -3.47 -10.26
CA LYS A 27 -4.41 -2.04 -10.44
C LYS A 27 -3.47 -1.55 -9.37
N VAL A 28 -2.48 -0.75 -9.76
CA VAL A 28 -1.55 -0.11 -8.82
C VAL A 28 -1.42 1.36 -9.13
N GLU A 29 -1.44 2.17 -8.08
CA GLU A 29 -1.26 3.62 -8.15
C GLU A 29 -0.10 4.04 -7.25
N ILE A 30 0.73 4.97 -7.71
CA ILE A 30 1.75 5.62 -6.88
C ILE A 30 1.52 7.13 -6.81
N TYR A 31 1.52 7.64 -5.59
CA TYR A 31 1.30 9.05 -5.27
C TYR A 31 2.53 9.63 -4.59
N LYS A 32 2.93 10.83 -5.00
CA LYS A 32 3.85 11.68 -4.22
C LYS A 32 3.06 12.43 -3.17
N THR A 33 3.47 12.30 -1.90
CA THR A 33 2.99 13.11 -0.79
C THR A 33 4.01 14.20 -0.45
N ARG A 34 3.69 15.06 0.54
CA ARG A 34 4.62 16.09 1.02
C ARG A 34 5.95 15.51 1.52
N THR A 35 5.93 14.38 2.23
CA THR A 35 7.10 13.81 2.91
C THR A 35 7.58 12.49 2.31
N GLY A 36 6.74 11.78 1.56
CA GLY A 36 7.01 10.41 1.13
C GLY A 36 6.25 10.05 -0.14
N PHE A 37 5.86 8.78 -0.22
CA PHE A 37 5.12 8.21 -1.34
C PHE A 37 4.11 7.20 -0.82
N HIS A 38 2.92 7.20 -1.40
CA HIS A 38 1.95 6.15 -1.15
C HIS A 38 1.82 5.26 -2.38
N VAL A 39 1.87 3.95 -2.17
CA VAL A 39 1.64 2.95 -3.21
C VAL A 39 0.40 2.15 -2.84
N ILE A 40 -0.52 1.98 -3.78
CA ILE A 40 -1.82 1.37 -3.53
C ILE A 40 -2.06 0.31 -4.57
N GLY A 41 -2.13 -0.95 -4.13
CA GLY A 41 -2.54 -2.08 -4.95
C GLY A 41 -3.99 -2.45 -4.69
N TYR A 42 -4.76 -2.61 -5.77
CA TYR A 42 -6.13 -3.08 -5.77
C TYR A 42 -6.19 -4.47 -6.42
N GLY A 43 -7.06 -5.34 -5.89
CA GLY A 43 -7.21 -6.70 -6.41
C GLY A 43 -6.02 -7.61 -6.07
N ALA A 44 -5.25 -7.31 -5.02
CA ALA A 44 -4.17 -8.20 -4.60
C ALA A 44 -4.73 -9.56 -4.13
N PRO A 45 -4.06 -10.69 -4.43
CA PRO A 45 -4.47 -12.06 -4.06
C PRO A 45 -4.16 -12.34 -2.59
N VAL A 46 -4.74 -11.53 -1.72
CA VAL A 46 -4.69 -11.67 -0.27
C VAL A 46 -6.12 -11.67 0.26
N GLU A 47 -6.38 -12.55 1.21
CA GLU A 47 -7.69 -12.88 1.79
C GLU A 47 -7.80 -12.46 3.25
N THR A 48 -6.67 -12.38 3.98
CA THR A 48 -6.67 -12.05 5.42
C THR A 48 -5.84 -10.81 5.77
N PRO A 49 -6.18 -10.07 6.85
CA PRO A 49 -5.38 -8.94 7.32
C PRO A 49 -3.91 -9.30 7.60
N GLU A 50 -3.63 -10.51 8.08
CA GLU A 50 -2.28 -11.00 8.37
C GLU A 50 -1.46 -11.17 7.09
N GLN A 51 -2.10 -11.63 6.00
CA GLN A 51 -1.45 -11.68 4.69
C GLN A 51 -1.14 -10.28 4.17
N VAL A 52 -2.05 -9.32 4.35
CA VAL A 52 -1.81 -7.91 4.01
C VAL A 52 -0.61 -7.36 4.78
N ILE A 53 -0.56 -7.56 6.10
CA ILE A 53 0.57 -7.12 6.95
C ILE A 53 1.89 -7.76 6.49
N ARG A 54 1.88 -9.05 6.14
CA ARG A 54 3.08 -9.75 5.65
C ARG A 54 3.61 -9.14 4.35
N VAL A 55 2.72 -8.85 3.40
CA VAL A 55 3.09 -8.21 2.13
C VAL A 55 3.63 -6.80 2.38
N ARG A 56 2.99 -6.01 3.25
CA ARG A 56 3.44 -4.66 3.61
C ARG A 56 4.85 -4.68 4.24
N ARG A 57 5.13 -5.63 5.14
CA ARG A 57 6.48 -5.83 5.71
C ARG A 57 7.51 -6.14 4.64
N TRP A 58 7.19 -7.05 3.72
CA TRP A 58 8.11 -7.42 2.65
C TRP A 58 8.41 -6.26 1.69
N LEU A 59 7.41 -5.43 1.40
CA LEU A 59 7.52 -4.27 0.53
C LEU A 59 8.13 -3.02 1.20
N GLY A 60 8.47 -3.11 2.49
CA GLY A 60 9.18 -2.04 3.21
C GLY A 60 8.31 -0.86 3.61
N ASP A 61 7.03 -1.11 3.94
CA ASP A 61 6.14 -0.12 4.53
C ASP A 61 6.62 0.38 5.91
N ASP A 62 6.08 1.51 6.37
CA ASP A 62 6.36 2.08 7.68
C ASP A 62 6.12 1.05 8.81
N PRO A 63 7.18 0.68 9.58
CA PRO A 63 7.08 -0.34 10.62
C PRO A 63 6.13 0.07 11.75
N VAL A 64 6.04 1.37 12.07
CA VAL A 64 5.14 1.86 13.13
C VAL A 64 3.68 1.63 12.75
N ARG A 65 3.35 1.79 11.46
CA ARG A 65 2.00 1.52 10.95
C ARG A 65 1.67 0.04 10.95
N ILE A 66 2.63 -0.78 10.53
CA ILE A 66 2.50 -2.24 10.57
C ILE A 66 2.21 -2.71 12.00
N ASP A 67 2.93 -2.20 12.99
CA ASP A 67 2.79 -2.63 14.39
C ASP A 67 1.44 -2.20 14.97
N LEU A 68 0.96 -1.01 14.62
CA LEU A 68 -0.38 -0.54 14.99
C LEU A 68 -1.48 -1.45 14.40
N ASP A 69 -1.42 -1.74 13.10
CA ASP A 69 -2.41 -2.57 12.45
C ASP A 69 -2.37 -4.01 12.96
N GLU A 70 -1.19 -4.56 13.25
CA GLU A 70 -1.05 -5.88 13.85
C GLU A 70 -1.67 -5.94 15.25
N ALA A 71 -1.50 -4.90 16.07
CA ALA A 71 -2.13 -4.81 17.38
C ALA A 71 -3.67 -4.73 17.27
N LEU A 72 -4.19 -4.00 16.29
CA LEU A 72 -5.64 -3.92 16.04
C LEU A 72 -6.22 -5.28 15.61
N VAL A 73 -5.56 -5.96 14.68
CA VAL A 73 -5.96 -7.30 14.22
C VAL A 73 -5.95 -8.30 15.37
N LYS A 74 -4.90 -8.31 16.21
CA LYS A 74 -4.83 -9.16 17.42
C LYS A 74 -5.94 -8.86 18.42
N ALA A 75 -6.40 -7.62 18.50
CA ALA A 75 -7.50 -7.21 19.37
C ALA A 75 -8.90 -7.48 18.77
N GLY A 76 -8.99 -8.13 17.60
CA GLY A 76 -10.25 -8.37 16.88
C GLY A 76 -10.89 -7.09 16.34
N LYS A 77 -10.13 -6.00 16.24
CA LYS A 77 -10.62 -4.73 15.70
C LYS A 77 -10.49 -4.73 14.18
N PRO A 78 -11.35 -3.97 13.47
CA PRO A 78 -11.25 -3.85 12.03
C PRO A 78 -9.88 -3.32 11.61
N PHE A 79 -9.32 -3.95 10.57
CA PHE A 79 -8.08 -3.51 9.94
C PHE A 79 -8.25 -2.08 9.41
N GLN A 80 -7.40 -1.16 9.84
CA GLN A 80 -7.46 0.21 9.36
C GLN A 80 -6.67 0.34 8.07
N ILE A 81 -7.36 0.63 6.97
CA ILE A 81 -6.65 1.03 5.75
C ILE A 81 -6.41 2.53 5.86
N LEU A 82 -5.23 2.88 6.39
CA LEU A 82 -4.89 4.22 6.87
C LEU A 82 -4.81 5.30 5.79
N TRP A 83 -4.81 4.93 4.51
CA TRP A 83 -4.88 5.91 3.44
C TRP A 83 -6.15 5.82 2.61
N THR A 84 -6.89 6.92 2.65
CA THR A 84 -7.93 7.26 1.69
C THR A 84 -7.58 8.65 1.17
N LYS A 85 -7.54 8.79 -0.16
CA LYS A 85 -7.32 10.09 -0.81
C LYS A 85 -8.35 11.09 -0.29
N LYS A 86 -7.90 12.14 0.41
CA LYS A 86 -8.72 13.31 0.75
C LYS A 86 -8.39 14.42 -0.24
N ASN A 87 -9.41 15.08 -0.79
CA ASN A 87 -9.28 16.06 -1.88
C ASN A 87 -8.37 17.26 -1.54
N ASP A 88 -8.15 17.54 -0.26
CA ASP A 88 -7.48 18.77 0.21
C ASP A 88 -5.98 18.60 0.53
N PHE A 89 -5.39 17.41 0.31
CA PHE A 89 -3.97 17.18 0.57
C PHE A 89 -3.13 17.41 -0.69
N GLN A 90 -1.89 17.88 -0.51
CA GLN A 90 -0.87 17.93 -1.56
C GLN A 90 -0.44 16.50 -1.93
N VAL A 91 -1.26 15.84 -2.75
CA VAL A 91 -0.98 14.52 -3.32
C VAL A 91 -0.98 14.60 -4.83
N LYS A 92 0.15 14.25 -5.44
CA LYS A 92 0.29 14.17 -6.89
C LYS A 92 0.32 12.71 -7.29
N LEU A 93 -0.65 12.28 -8.10
CA LEU A 93 -0.56 10.99 -8.77
C LEU A 93 0.63 11.02 -9.73
N LEU A 94 1.54 10.05 -9.59
CA LEU A 94 2.70 9.93 -10.45
C LEU A 94 2.44 8.95 -11.59
N GLU A 95 1.90 7.77 -11.27
CA GLU A 95 1.66 6.70 -12.24
C GLU A 95 0.53 5.77 -11.79
N VAL A 96 -0.13 5.17 -12.79
CA VAL A 96 -1.14 4.11 -12.63
C VAL A 96 -0.84 3.01 -13.62
N VAL A 97 -0.86 1.77 -13.17
CA VAL A 97 -0.81 0.58 -14.02
C VAL A 97 -2.05 -0.27 -13.75
N GLU A 98 -2.72 -0.67 -14.82
CA GLU A 98 -3.87 -1.58 -14.80
C GLU A 98 -3.51 -2.87 -15.55
N ASN A 99 -3.48 -3.98 -14.83
CA ASN A 99 -3.24 -5.31 -15.37
C ASN A 99 -4.57 -5.97 -15.73
N ARG A 100 -4.89 -5.96 -17.02
CA ARG A 100 -6.11 -6.59 -17.57
C ARG A 100 -6.01 -8.11 -17.74
N ASN A 101 -4.92 -8.72 -17.28
CA ASN A 101 -4.59 -10.13 -17.49
C ASN A 101 -4.61 -10.95 -16.19
N LEU A 102 -5.09 -10.38 -15.08
CA LEU A 102 -5.17 -11.06 -13.77
C LEU A 102 -6.61 -11.48 -13.43
N ASP A 103 -7.47 -11.61 -14.45
CA ASP A 103 -8.83 -12.11 -14.36
C ASP A 103 -8.89 -13.65 -14.39
#